data_AF-A0A1M6VHY5-F1
#
_entry.id   AF-A0A1M6VHY5-F1
#
_cell.length_a   1.000
_cell.length_b   1.000
_cell.length_c   1.000
_cell.angle_alpha   90.00
_cell.angle_beta   90.00
_cell.angle_gamma   90.00
#
_symmetry.space_group_name_H-M   'P 1'
#
loop_
_entity.id
_entity.type
_entity.pdbx_description
1 polymer ?
#
loop_
_entity_poly.entity_id
_entity_poly.type
_entity_poly.pdbx_seq_one_letter_code
_entity_poly.pdbx_strand_id
1 'polypeptide(L)'
;MLSKKLFCSLQRQKKILAMAALSLCLTMNVSFAAEGVAKAELDQELSQMIGDTGTKVPGLGVIAFKDGQEVYSKFLGQSVIDEQQPSKSKPFTRDSRFRIASVSKMFTIFTIMQLVEQGKLDLDADVSKYLGFELRNPNYPQQAITIRMLASHTSSLRDDKIYSIPPQMSLQEFFKPTGKFYVNGGHFASQGEEPGKFFKYCNLNYGVLGTIIEKVTGQRFDIYQKKHILKQLDIHADYVPGNFSRKEFKKLGTVYQKKDSSGKWDEMGPWYGTQDEYKNGKPKSETIALQNPYDENYQETYSLKGYIPGTNATVFSRQEGLGFLVRNCLMPWLC
;
A
#
# COMPACT_ATOMS: atom_id res chain seq x y z
N MET A 1 68.64 -35.52 21.78
CA MET A 1 68.41 -34.68 20.57
C MET A 1 66.92 -34.57 20.17
N LEU A 2 66.04 -35.50 20.55
CA LEU A 2 64.60 -35.46 20.21
C LEU A 2 63.78 -34.35 20.93
N SER A 3 64.10 -33.96 22.17
CA SER A 3 63.24 -33.02 22.92
C SER A 3 63.27 -31.58 22.40
N LYS A 4 64.40 -31.11 21.83
CA LYS A 4 64.51 -29.78 21.23
C LYS A 4 63.67 -29.64 19.95
N LYS A 5 63.56 -30.70 19.13
CA LYS A 5 62.72 -30.68 17.92
C LYS A 5 61.23 -30.62 18.24
N LEU A 6 60.78 -31.37 19.26
CA LEU A 6 59.38 -31.33 19.72
C LEU A 6 59.02 -29.96 20.31
N PHE A 7 59.89 -29.37 21.12
CA PHE A 7 59.66 -28.06 21.74
C PHE A 7 59.60 -26.93 20.68
N CYS A 8 60.47 -26.99 19.67
CA CYS A 8 60.48 -26.04 18.57
C CYS A 8 59.23 -26.19 17.66
N SER A 9 58.74 -27.41 17.44
CA SER A 9 57.49 -27.71 16.73
C SER A 9 56.26 -27.15 17.46
N LEU A 10 56.17 -27.35 18.77
CA LEU A 10 55.10 -26.82 19.62
C LEU A 10 55.08 -25.28 19.66
N GLN A 11 56.24 -24.63 19.75
CA GLN A 11 56.33 -23.16 19.65
C GLN A 11 55.93 -22.64 18.27
N ARG A 12 56.26 -23.37 17.19
CA ARG A 12 55.88 -23.00 15.82
C ARG A 12 54.38 -23.13 15.60
N GLN A 13 53.75 -24.20 16.12
CA GLN A 13 52.29 -24.37 16.10
C GLN A 13 51.57 -23.29 16.91
N LYS A 14 52.04 -22.94 18.12
CA LYS A 14 51.48 -21.84 18.92
C LYS A 14 51.56 -20.48 18.21
N LYS A 15 52.67 -20.20 17.50
CA LYS A 15 52.82 -18.97 16.71
C LYS A 15 51.87 -18.95 15.50
N ILE A 16 51.70 -20.08 14.81
CA ILE A 16 50.77 -20.17 13.67
C ILE A 16 49.32 -19.98 14.13
N LEU A 17 48.91 -20.63 15.24
CA LEU A 17 47.59 -20.44 15.84
C LEU A 17 47.35 -18.99 16.31
N ALA A 18 48.36 -18.35 16.91
CA ALA A 18 48.26 -16.95 17.32
C ALA A 18 48.12 -15.99 16.12
N MET A 19 48.86 -16.22 15.02
CA MET A 19 48.72 -15.40 13.81
C MET A 19 47.38 -15.64 13.08
N ALA A 20 46.88 -16.87 13.06
CA ALA A 20 45.56 -17.18 12.51
C ALA A 20 44.43 -16.52 13.33
N ALA A 21 44.51 -16.54 14.66
CA ALA A 21 43.56 -15.86 15.53
C ALA A 21 43.63 -14.33 15.36
N LEU A 22 44.84 -13.76 15.25
CA LEU A 22 45.03 -12.32 15.03
C LEU A 22 44.48 -11.88 13.67
N SER A 23 44.72 -12.67 12.61
CA SER A 23 44.18 -12.42 11.27
C SER A 23 42.65 -12.51 11.26
N LEU A 24 42.07 -13.48 11.96
CA LEU A 24 40.61 -13.63 12.06
C LEU A 24 39.97 -12.45 12.81
N CYS A 25 40.57 -12.03 13.92
CA CYS A 25 40.17 -10.83 14.66
C CYS A 25 40.28 -9.55 13.80
N LEU A 26 41.37 -9.42 13.02
CA LEU A 26 41.56 -8.28 12.13
C LEU A 26 40.50 -8.25 11.02
N THR A 27 40.21 -9.39 10.39
CA THR A 27 39.18 -9.48 9.33
C THR A 27 37.78 -9.20 9.86
N MET A 28 37.45 -9.68 11.06
CA MET A 28 36.17 -9.39 11.70
C MET A 28 36.02 -7.89 12.00
N ASN A 29 37.05 -7.25 12.56
CA ASN A 29 37.03 -5.82 12.87
C ASN A 29 36.88 -4.94 11.61
N VAL A 30 37.52 -5.31 10.50
CA VAL A 30 37.40 -4.57 9.23
C VAL A 30 36.00 -4.70 8.63
N SER A 31 35.38 -5.89 8.66
CA SER A 31 34.01 -6.07 8.17
C SER A 31 32.98 -5.29 8.99
N PHE A 32 33.08 -5.30 10.33
CA PHE A 32 32.19 -4.51 11.18
C PHE A 32 32.36 -3.00 10.98
N ALA A 33 33.61 -2.53 10.79
CA ALA A 33 33.87 -1.12 10.50
C ALA A 33 33.28 -0.69 9.15
N ALA A 34 33.44 -1.51 8.10
CA ALA A 34 32.89 -1.21 6.77
C ALA A 34 31.36 -1.17 6.76
N GLU A 35 30.70 -2.09 7.47
CA GLU A 35 29.24 -2.10 7.63
C GLU A 35 28.75 -0.87 8.42
N GLY A 36 29.47 -0.49 9.46
CA GLY A 36 29.19 0.73 10.22
C GLY A 36 29.33 2.02 9.39
N VAL A 37 30.35 2.10 8.53
CA VAL A 37 30.56 3.24 7.63
C VAL A 37 29.46 3.33 6.58
N ALA A 38 29.12 2.23 5.91
CA ALA A 38 28.04 2.20 4.91
C ALA A 38 26.67 2.60 5.51
N LYS A 39 26.41 2.19 6.76
CA LYS A 39 25.19 2.59 7.48
C LYS A 39 25.17 4.09 7.79
N ALA A 40 26.31 4.66 8.18
CA ALA A 40 26.43 6.08 8.48
C ALA A 40 26.26 6.96 7.22
N GLU A 41 26.83 6.53 6.09
CA GLU A 41 26.64 7.18 4.79
C GLU A 41 25.16 7.17 4.37
N LEU A 42 24.49 6.02 4.45
CA LEU A 42 23.05 5.92 4.16
C LEU A 42 22.22 6.79 5.12
N ASP A 43 22.54 6.80 6.41
CA ASP A 43 21.88 7.67 7.39
C ASP A 43 22.02 9.15 7.03
N GLN A 44 23.18 9.56 6.54
CA GLN A 44 23.45 10.93 6.12
C GLN A 44 22.66 11.28 4.85
N GLU A 45 22.64 10.40 3.84
CA GLU A 45 21.85 10.59 2.62
C GLU A 45 20.36 10.73 2.93
N LEU A 46 19.80 9.83 3.74
CA LEU A 46 18.39 9.90 4.16
C LEU A 46 18.10 11.18 4.96
N SER A 47 19.04 11.63 5.80
CA SER A 47 18.88 12.88 6.55
C SER A 47 18.82 14.10 5.64
N GLN A 48 19.51 14.09 4.50
CA GLN A 48 19.46 15.18 3.52
C GLN A 48 18.13 15.25 2.77
N MET A 49 17.37 14.15 2.72
CA MET A 49 16.02 14.11 2.14
C MET A 49 14.97 14.76 3.04
N ILE A 50 15.27 15.01 4.32
CA ILE A 50 14.35 15.69 5.24
C ILE A 50 14.48 17.20 5.13
N GLY A 51 13.33 17.87 5.03
CA GLY A 51 13.25 19.33 5.04
C GLY A 51 11.99 19.85 4.36
N ASP A 52 12.00 21.14 4.06
CA ASP A 52 10.86 21.92 3.57
C ASP A 52 11.15 22.62 2.23
N THR A 53 12.26 22.31 1.57
CA THR A 53 12.67 22.91 0.29
C THR A 53 12.84 21.86 -0.81
N GLY A 54 12.55 22.23 -2.06
CA GLY A 54 12.70 21.35 -3.23
C GLY A 54 11.97 20.01 -3.06
N THR A 55 12.66 18.90 -3.40
CA THR A 55 12.15 17.52 -3.35
C THR A 55 12.20 16.87 -1.97
N LYS A 56 12.56 17.62 -0.92
CA LYS A 56 12.62 17.09 0.45
C LYS A 56 11.23 16.75 1.00
N VAL A 57 11.20 15.80 1.93
CA VAL A 57 9.97 15.28 2.54
C VAL A 57 9.89 15.63 4.03
N PRO A 58 8.69 15.74 4.61
CA PRO A 58 8.54 16.12 6.02
C PRO A 58 8.96 15.00 6.97
N GLY A 59 8.88 13.75 6.53
CA GLY A 59 9.30 12.57 7.27
C GLY A 59 9.42 11.36 6.37
N LEU A 60 10.31 10.44 6.75
CA LEU A 60 10.53 9.18 6.03
C LEU A 60 10.84 8.05 7.01
N GLY A 61 10.48 6.83 6.61
CA GLY A 61 10.84 5.59 7.29
C GLY A 61 11.38 4.58 6.29
N VAL A 62 12.53 3.99 6.61
CA VAL A 62 13.18 2.95 5.80
C VAL A 62 13.42 1.75 6.71
N ILE A 63 13.08 0.56 6.22
CA ILE A 63 13.40 -0.72 6.85
C ILE A 63 13.89 -1.67 5.75
N ALA A 64 15.01 -2.34 5.95
CA ALA A 64 15.54 -3.34 5.03
C ALA A 64 15.67 -4.71 5.72
N PHE A 65 15.32 -5.75 4.97
CA PHE A 65 15.41 -7.14 5.40
C PHE A 65 16.38 -7.92 4.52
N LYS A 66 17.13 -8.83 5.14
CA LYS A 66 17.97 -9.81 4.47
C LYS A 66 17.85 -11.13 5.20
N ASP A 67 17.59 -12.22 4.47
CA ASP A 67 17.47 -13.57 5.02
C ASP A 67 16.46 -13.66 6.20
N GLY A 68 15.32 -12.97 6.07
CA GLY A 68 14.26 -12.91 7.07
C GLY A 68 14.57 -12.04 8.30
N GLN A 69 15.74 -11.41 8.37
CA GLN A 69 16.15 -10.56 9.48
C GLN A 69 16.15 -9.08 9.09
N GLU A 70 15.75 -8.22 10.02
CA GLU A 70 15.89 -6.78 9.85
C GLU A 70 17.38 -6.41 9.98
N VAL A 71 17.96 -5.89 8.90
CA VAL A 71 19.36 -5.48 8.85
C VAL A 71 19.54 -3.96 8.96
N TYR A 72 18.49 -3.20 8.68
CA TYR A 72 18.52 -1.75 8.76
C TYR A 72 17.14 -1.19 9.07
N SER A 73 17.09 -0.16 9.92
CA SER A 73 15.93 0.70 10.04
C SER A 73 16.32 2.12 10.43
N LYS A 74 15.61 3.08 9.83
CA LYS A 74 15.79 4.50 10.09
C LYS A 74 14.47 5.23 9.91
N PHE A 75 14.16 6.12 10.84
CA PHE A 75 12.96 6.95 10.81
C PHE A 75 13.38 8.37 11.12
N LEU A 76 12.99 9.31 10.25
CA LEU A 76 13.43 10.70 10.30
C LEU A 76 12.27 11.64 10.04
N GLY A 77 12.36 12.86 10.57
CA GLY A 77 11.35 13.91 10.39
C GLY A 77 10.06 13.65 11.17
N GLN A 78 8.94 14.14 10.63
CA GLN A 78 7.64 14.22 11.28
C GLN A 78 6.59 13.40 10.53
N SER A 79 5.74 12.66 11.25
CA SER A 79 4.55 12.03 10.68
C SER A 79 3.33 12.94 10.73
N VAL A 80 3.35 13.94 11.61
CA VAL A 80 2.33 15.00 11.71
C VAL A 80 3.06 16.30 12.03
N ILE A 81 2.77 17.33 11.25
CA ILE A 81 3.23 18.71 11.41
C ILE A 81 2.05 19.51 11.99
N ASP A 82 2.28 20.20 13.10
CA ASP A 82 1.39 21.22 13.64
C ASP A 82 2.06 22.59 13.46
N GLU A 83 1.63 23.35 12.45
CA GLU A 83 2.24 24.64 12.09
C GLU A 83 2.04 25.71 13.18
N GLN A 84 0.94 25.63 13.93
CA GLN A 84 0.63 26.61 14.96
C GLN A 84 1.39 26.32 16.26
N GLN A 85 1.63 25.04 16.55
CA GLN A 85 2.29 24.59 17.75
C GLN A 85 3.29 23.48 17.41
N PRO A 86 4.52 23.82 16.98
CA PRO A 86 5.53 22.83 16.58
C PRO A 86 5.85 21.77 17.64
N SER A 87 5.64 22.09 18.93
CA SER A 87 5.77 21.14 20.04
C SER A 87 4.71 20.02 20.04
N LYS A 88 3.63 20.17 19.27
CA LYS A 88 2.58 19.17 19.05
C LYS A 88 2.79 18.34 17.79
N SER A 89 3.77 18.67 16.94
CA SER A 89 4.18 17.80 15.84
C SER A 89 4.60 16.44 16.37
N LYS A 90 4.33 15.38 15.59
CA LYS A 90 4.67 14.00 15.95
C LYS A 90 5.86 13.52 15.12
N PRO A 91 6.88 12.91 15.75
CA PRO A 91 7.99 12.33 15.01
C PRO A 91 7.51 11.17 14.12
N PHE A 92 8.16 11.00 12.97
CA PHE A 92 8.01 9.78 12.20
C PHE A 92 8.69 8.64 12.98
N THR A 93 7.95 7.58 13.27
CA THR A 93 8.47 6.42 14.00
C THR A 93 8.06 5.12 13.31
N ARG A 94 8.64 4.01 13.76
CA ARG A 94 8.22 2.65 13.37
C ARG A 94 6.73 2.37 13.59
N ASP A 95 6.13 3.05 14.56
CA ASP A 95 4.73 2.84 14.92
C ASP A 95 3.78 3.78 14.16
N SER A 96 4.31 4.75 13.41
CA SER A 96 3.51 5.65 12.58
C SER A 96 2.81 4.86 11.47
N ARG A 97 1.54 5.18 11.21
CA ARG A 97 0.68 4.47 10.26
C ARG A 97 0.31 5.40 9.12
N PHE A 98 0.52 4.94 7.89
CA PHE A 98 0.23 5.68 6.68
C PHE A 98 -0.59 4.85 5.72
N ARG A 99 -1.37 5.55 4.89
CA ARG A 99 -2.07 4.95 3.77
C ARG A 99 -1.01 4.49 2.77
N ILE A 100 -1.08 3.23 2.36
CA ILE A 100 -0.08 2.64 1.44
C ILE A 100 -0.50 2.63 -0.03
N ALA A 101 -1.64 3.23 -0.35
CA ALA A 101 -2.09 3.38 -1.73
C ALA A 101 -2.02 2.06 -2.52
N SER A 102 -1.39 2.07 -3.71
CA SER A 102 -1.50 0.98 -4.67
C SER A 102 -0.76 -0.28 -4.27
N VAL A 103 0.10 -0.21 -3.26
CA VAL A 103 0.68 -1.40 -2.61
C VAL A 103 -0.43 -2.34 -2.12
N SER A 104 -1.57 -1.79 -1.71
CA SER A 104 -2.71 -2.57 -1.26
C SER A 104 -3.33 -3.51 -2.30
N LYS A 105 -3.09 -3.27 -3.60
CA LYS A 105 -3.59 -4.14 -4.68
C LYS A 105 -3.09 -5.57 -4.52
N MET A 106 -1.86 -5.74 -4.02
CA MET A 106 -1.29 -7.06 -3.72
C MET A 106 -2.18 -7.87 -2.77
N PHE A 107 -2.78 -7.25 -1.76
CA PHE A 107 -3.65 -7.93 -0.80
C PHE A 107 -4.97 -8.40 -1.42
N THR A 108 -5.48 -7.66 -2.42
CA THR A 108 -6.59 -8.15 -3.24
C THR A 108 -6.18 -9.33 -4.09
N ILE A 109 -4.99 -9.29 -4.71
CA ILE A 109 -4.51 -10.43 -5.49
C ILE A 109 -4.31 -11.66 -4.60
N PHE A 110 -3.76 -11.55 -3.39
CA PHE A 110 -3.68 -12.68 -2.46
C PHE A 110 -5.07 -13.26 -2.14
N THR A 111 -6.06 -12.40 -1.91
CA THR A 111 -7.44 -12.86 -1.71
C THR A 111 -7.99 -13.58 -2.93
N ILE A 112 -7.80 -13.04 -4.13
CA ILE A 112 -8.23 -13.67 -5.38
C ILE A 112 -7.58 -15.04 -5.54
N MET A 113 -6.26 -15.15 -5.36
CA MET A 113 -5.54 -16.41 -5.49
C MET A 113 -5.98 -17.44 -4.45
N GLN A 114 -6.20 -17.05 -3.18
CA GLN A 114 -6.76 -17.95 -2.17
C GLN A 114 -8.16 -18.46 -2.53
N LEU A 115 -9.00 -17.61 -3.14
CA LEU A 115 -10.33 -18.01 -3.59
C LEU A 115 -10.27 -18.90 -4.85
N VAL A 116 -9.26 -18.73 -5.71
CA VAL A 116 -8.98 -19.63 -6.84
C VAL A 116 -8.54 -21.01 -6.33
N GLU A 117 -7.60 -21.07 -5.38
CA GLU A 117 -7.18 -22.33 -4.75
C GLU A 117 -8.34 -23.07 -4.07
N GLN A 118 -9.31 -22.33 -3.51
CA GLN A 118 -10.54 -22.89 -2.95
C GLN A 118 -11.58 -23.33 -4.01
N GLY A 119 -11.30 -23.16 -5.30
CA GLY A 119 -12.22 -23.46 -6.39
C GLY A 119 -13.43 -22.51 -6.48
N LYS A 120 -13.40 -21.37 -5.77
CA LYS A 120 -14.50 -20.40 -5.75
C LYS A 120 -14.42 -19.38 -6.88
N LEU A 121 -13.21 -19.14 -7.38
CA LEU A 121 -12.93 -18.27 -8.53
C LEU A 121 -12.13 -19.05 -9.57
N ASP A 122 -12.27 -18.61 -10.81
CA ASP A 122 -11.47 -19.05 -11.94
C ASP A 122 -10.92 -17.79 -12.62
N LEU A 123 -9.59 -17.73 -12.79
CA LEU A 123 -8.89 -16.58 -13.35
C LEU A 123 -9.33 -16.27 -14.78
N ASP A 124 -9.71 -17.29 -15.54
CA ASP A 124 -10.04 -17.19 -16.96
C ASP A 124 -11.55 -17.18 -17.22
N ALA A 125 -12.36 -17.30 -16.16
CA ALA A 125 -13.80 -17.13 -16.26
C ALA A 125 -14.20 -15.67 -16.49
N ASP A 126 -15.29 -15.50 -17.24
CA ASP A 126 -15.97 -14.24 -17.43
C ASP A 126 -16.46 -13.66 -16.09
N VAL A 127 -16.06 -12.41 -15.82
CA VAL A 127 -16.42 -11.69 -14.58
C VAL A 127 -17.93 -11.48 -14.43
N SER A 128 -18.68 -11.45 -15.53
CA SER A 128 -20.14 -11.28 -15.52
C SER A 128 -20.84 -12.39 -14.72
N LYS A 129 -20.29 -13.61 -14.75
CA LYS A 129 -20.77 -14.76 -13.96
C LYS A 129 -20.80 -14.46 -12.46
N TYR A 130 -19.78 -13.77 -11.95
CA TYR A 130 -19.67 -13.47 -10.53
C TYR A 130 -20.40 -12.18 -10.14
N LEU A 131 -20.46 -11.21 -11.05
CA LEU A 131 -21.12 -9.93 -10.82
C LEU A 131 -22.66 -10.03 -10.83
N GLY A 132 -23.21 -10.97 -11.60
CA GLY A 132 -24.66 -11.10 -11.78
C GLY A 132 -25.26 -10.07 -12.75
N PHE A 133 -24.42 -9.37 -13.51
CA PHE A 133 -24.80 -8.53 -14.64
C PHE A 133 -23.71 -8.62 -15.72
N GLU A 134 -24.06 -8.31 -16.96
CA GLU A 134 -23.13 -8.34 -18.08
C GLU A 134 -22.14 -7.16 -18.01
N LEU A 135 -20.85 -7.48 -17.99
CA LEU A 135 -19.76 -6.51 -18.09
C LEU A 135 -18.94 -6.79 -19.34
N ARG A 136 -19.14 -5.93 -20.36
CA ARG A 136 -18.45 -5.97 -21.66
C ARG A 136 -18.01 -4.60 -22.04
N ASN A 137 -16.88 -4.51 -22.73
CA ASN A 137 -16.55 -3.30 -23.47
C ASN A 137 -17.53 -3.19 -24.66
N PRO A 138 -18.30 -2.10 -24.79
CA PRO A 138 -19.26 -1.94 -25.89
C PRO A 138 -18.62 -1.99 -27.28
N ASN A 139 -17.33 -1.67 -27.40
CA ASN A 139 -16.57 -1.80 -28.64
C ASN A 139 -16.24 -3.26 -29.00
N TYR A 140 -16.29 -4.17 -28.02
CA TYR A 140 -15.95 -5.60 -28.15
C TYR A 140 -16.97 -6.48 -27.41
N PRO A 141 -18.25 -6.46 -27.81
CA PRO A 141 -19.32 -7.11 -27.04
C PRO A 141 -19.16 -8.64 -26.93
N GLN A 142 -18.45 -9.26 -27.87
CA GLN A 142 -18.22 -10.71 -27.90
C GLN A 142 -17.02 -11.16 -27.05
N GLN A 143 -16.21 -10.21 -26.55
CA GLN A 143 -15.01 -10.53 -25.77
C GLN A 143 -15.29 -10.41 -24.28
N ALA A 144 -15.18 -11.53 -23.57
CA ALA A 144 -15.31 -11.54 -22.13
C ALA A 144 -14.13 -10.84 -21.45
N ILE A 145 -14.44 -10.14 -20.36
CA ILE A 145 -13.43 -9.65 -19.43
C ILE A 145 -13.24 -10.73 -18.36
N THR A 146 -12.00 -11.15 -18.12
CA THR A 146 -11.70 -12.19 -17.12
C THR A 146 -11.10 -11.59 -15.84
N ILE A 147 -11.09 -12.38 -14.77
CA ILE A 147 -10.44 -12.00 -13.50
C ILE A 147 -8.94 -11.73 -13.73
N ARG A 148 -8.28 -12.56 -14.54
CA ARG A 148 -6.87 -12.37 -14.92
C ARG A 148 -6.65 -11.01 -15.55
N MET A 149 -7.51 -10.61 -16.49
CA MET A 149 -7.39 -9.32 -17.18
C MET A 149 -7.59 -8.13 -16.25
N LEU A 150 -8.52 -8.22 -15.29
CA LEU A 150 -8.68 -7.19 -14.26
C LEU A 150 -7.41 -7.06 -13.40
N ALA A 151 -6.89 -8.20 -12.91
CA ALA A 151 -5.70 -8.26 -12.07
C ALA A 151 -4.45 -7.74 -12.77
N SER A 152 -4.29 -8.04 -14.07
CA SER A 152 -3.13 -7.63 -14.88
C SER A 152 -3.32 -6.32 -15.64
N HIS A 153 -4.39 -5.56 -15.38
CA HIS A 153 -4.67 -4.28 -16.05
C HIS A 153 -4.80 -4.38 -17.59
N THR A 154 -5.32 -5.50 -18.10
CA THR A 154 -5.57 -5.72 -19.53
C THR A 154 -7.06 -5.87 -19.86
N SER A 155 -7.96 -5.53 -18.93
CA SER A 155 -9.42 -5.69 -19.04
C SER A 155 -10.11 -4.85 -20.10
N SER A 156 -9.42 -3.85 -20.68
CA SER A 156 -10.01 -2.75 -21.45
C SER A 156 -10.92 -1.80 -20.64
N LEU A 157 -10.97 -1.91 -19.30
CA LEU A 157 -11.58 -0.87 -18.47
C LEU A 157 -10.64 0.33 -18.31
N ARG A 158 -11.20 1.52 -18.10
CA ARG A 158 -10.46 2.78 -17.96
C ARG A 158 -10.90 3.50 -16.70
N ASP A 159 -9.95 4.15 -16.04
CA ASP A 159 -10.29 5.18 -15.06
C ASP A 159 -10.64 6.44 -15.84
N ASP A 160 -11.87 6.93 -15.69
CA ASP A 160 -12.26 8.26 -16.15
C ASP A 160 -12.11 9.26 -14.98
N LYS A 161 -12.82 10.39 -15.03
CA LYS A 161 -12.93 11.39 -13.96
C LYS A 161 -13.35 10.80 -12.61
N ILE A 162 -13.88 9.58 -12.58
CA ILE A 162 -14.27 8.88 -11.36
C ILE A 162 -14.09 7.37 -11.53
N TYR A 163 -13.59 6.69 -10.50
CA TYR A 163 -13.48 5.23 -10.45
C TYR A 163 -13.96 4.64 -9.11
N SER A 164 -14.52 5.49 -8.24
CA SER A 164 -15.21 5.07 -7.01
C SER A 164 -16.52 5.83 -6.83
N ILE A 165 -17.61 5.14 -6.54
CA ILE A 165 -18.95 5.73 -6.34
C ILE A 165 -19.47 5.51 -4.92
N PRO A 166 -20.47 6.30 -4.46
CA PRO A 166 -21.08 6.15 -3.14
C PRO A 166 -21.49 4.71 -2.80
N PRO A 167 -21.31 4.27 -1.53
CA PRO A 167 -21.62 2.89 -1.12
C PRO A 167 -23.09 2.51 -1.29
N GLN A 168 -23.99 3.49 -1.39
CA GLN A 168 -25.43 3.29 -1.63
C GLN A 168 -25.75 2.96 -3.09
N MET A 169 -24.78 3.09 -3.99
CA MET A 169 -24.95 2.85 -5.42
C MET A 169 -24.21 1.59 -5.83
N SER A 170 -24.77 0.86 -6.79
CA SER A 170 -24.18 -0.39 -7.28
C SER A 170 -23.11 -0.14 -8.33
N LEU A 171 -22.12 -1.03 -8.42
CA LEU A 171 -21.08 -1.02 -9.46
C LEU A 171 -21.68 -1.05 -10.88
N GLN A 172 -22.87 -1.66 -11.06
CA GLN A 172 -23.58 -1.67 -12.33
C GLN A 172 -23.87 -0.24 -12.84
N GLU A 173 -24.03 0.76 -11.95
CA GLU A 173 -24.26 2.16 -12.30
C GLU A 173 -23.09 2.81 -13.06
N PHE A 174 -21.86 2.32 -12.90
CA PHE A 174 -20.72 2.78 -13.72
C PHE A 174 -20.88 2.40 -15.18
N PHE A 175 -21.45 1.23 -15.44
CA PHE A 175 -21.43 0.60 -16.76
C PHE A 175 -22.77 0.71 -17.48
N LYS A 176 -23.85 1.04 -16.78
CA LYS A 176 -25.18 1.21 -17.36
C LYS A 176 -25.27 2.57 -18.09
N PRO A 177 -25.64 2.63 -19.37
CA PRO A 177 -25.75 3.90 -20.11
C PRO A 177 -26.68 4.95 -19.48
N THR A 178 -27.70 4.51 -18.73
CA THR A 178 -28.63 5.39 -17.99
C THR A 178 -28.18 5.69 -16.56
N GLY A 179 -27.03 5.15 -16.14
CA GLY A 179 -26.51 5.29 -14.79
C GLY A 179 -25.90 6.67 -14.58
N LYS A 180 -26.03 7.21 -13.36
CA LYS A 180 -25.55 8.56 -13.02
C LYS A 180 -24.04 8.76 -13.26
N PHE A 181 -23.26 7.68 -13.20
CA PHE A 181 -21.80 7.70 -13.32
C PHE A 181 -21.28 7.15 -14.64
N TYR A 182 -22.18 6.93 -15.60
CA TYR A 182 -21.80 6.54 -16.94
C TYR A 182 -21.26 7.77 -17.71
N VAL A 183 -19.96 7.79 -17.95
CA VAL A 183 -19.30 8.95 -18.59
C VAL A 183 -19.25 8.74 -20.11
N ASN A 184 -20.40 8.49 -20.73
CA ASN A 184 -20.52 8.23 -22.18
C ASN A 184 -19.58 7.12 -22.70
N GLY A 185 -19.38 6.07 -21.90
CA GLY A 185 -18.47 4.97 -22.23
C GLY A 185 -16.99 5.21 -21.89
N GLY A 186 -16.65 6.34 -21.26
CA GLY A 186 -15.27 6.69 -20.87
C GLY A 186 -14.59 5.68 -19.91
N HIS A 187 -15.36 4.82 -19.26
CA HIS A 187 -14.85 3.70 -18.45
C HIS A 187 -14.37 2.49 -19.26
N PHE A 188 -14.42 2.58 -20.60
CA PHE A 188 -13.99 1.53 -21.52
C PHE A 188 -12.95 2.05 -22.51
N ALA A 189 -12.08 1.15 -22.96
CA ALA A 189 -11.12 1.44 -24.01
C ALA A 189 -11.80 1.68 -25.36
N SER A 190 -11.20 2.53 -26.18
CA SER A 190 -11.63 2.78 -27.55
C SER A 190 -11.35 1.59 -28.49
N GLN A 191 -11.84 1.71 -29.72
CA GLN A 191 -11.47 0.81 -30.83
C GLN A 191 -9.94 0.71 -30.98
N GLY A 192 -9.44 -0.47 -31.34
CA GLY A 192 -8.02 -0.84 -31.32
C GLY A 192 -7.50 -1.45 -30.00
N GLU A 193 -8.16 -1.23 -28.85
CA GLU A 193 -7.68 -1.71 -27.53
C GLU A 193 -8.55 -2.81 -26.88
N GLU A 194 -8.58 -3.98 -27.51
CA GLU A 194 -9.34 -5.17 -27.07
C GLU A 194 -8.98 -5.70 -25.66
N PRO A 195 -9.95 -6.25 -24.89
CA PRO A 195 -9.69 -7.07 -23.72
C PRO A 195 -8.56 -8.10 -23.91
N GLY A 196 -7.60 -8.11 -23.00
CA GLY A 196 -6.44 -9.00 -22.99
C GLY A 196 -5.28 -8.57 -23.87
N LYS A 197 -5.42 -7.54 -24.70
CA LYS A 197 -4.38 -7.13 -25.68
C LYS A 197 -3.51 -5.96 -25.23
N PHE A 198 -4.03 -5.05 -24.41
CA PHE A 198 -3.34 -3.82 -24.03
C PHE A 198 -3.30 -3.62 -22.53
N PHE A 199 -2.11 -3.32 -22.01
CA PHE A 199 -1.94 -2.89 -20.63
C PHE A 199 -2.33 -1.42 -20.49
N LYS A 200 -3.27 -1.14 -19.60
CA LYS A 200 -3.55 0.22 -19.11
C LYS A 200 -3.90 0.14 -17.64
N TYR A 201 -3.07 0.77 -16.82
CA TYR A 201 -3.33 0.89 -15.39
C TYR A 201 -4.71 1.49 -15.13
N CYS A 202 -5.49 0.83 -14.29
CA CYS A 202 -6.90 1.14 -14.03
C CYS A 202 -7.26 0.70 -12.60
N ASN A 203 -7.64 1.64 -11.74
CA ASN A 203 -8.10 1.41 -10.38
C ASN A 203 -9.50 0.79 -10.35
N LEU A 204 -10.37 1.14 -11.30
CA LEU A 204 -11.72 0.58 -11.39
C LEU A 204 -11.67 -0.96 -11.45
N ASN A 205 -10.66 -1.55 -12.11
CA ASN A 205 -10.44 -3.01 -12.10
C ASN A 205 -10.45 -3.60 -10.70
N TYR A 206 -9.79 -2.95 -9.74
CA TYR A 206 -9.69 -3.43 -8.36
C TYR A 206 -10.96 -3.16 -7.55
N GLY A 207 -11.75 -2.15 -7.94
CA GLY A 207 -13.13 -1.99 -7.48
C GLY A 207 -14.06 -3.11 -7.97
N VAL A 208 -13.89 -3.57 -9.21
CA VAL A 208 -14.60 -4.74 -9.76
C VAL A 208 -14.15 -6.02 -9.03
N LEU A 209 -12.84 -6.26 -8.88
CA LEU A 209 -12.31 -7.42 -8.14
C LEU A 209 -12.80 -7.45 -6.68
N GLY A 210 -12.80 -6.29 -6.00
CA GLY A 210 -13.37 -6.18 -4.66
C GLY A 210 -14.83 -6.61 -4.63
N THR A 211 -15.63 -6.15 -5.60
CA THR A 211 -17.07 -6.49 -5.68
C THR A 211 -17.27 -7.98 -5.93
N ILE A 212 -16.44 -8.61 -6.77
CA ILE A 212 -16.43 -10.06 -7.00
C ILE A 212 -16.09 -10.82 -5.71
N ILE A 213 -15.08 -10.39 -4.96
CA ILE A 213 -14.73 -10.99 -3.65
C ILE A 213 -15.95 -10.96 -2.73
N GLU A 214 -16.64 -9.82 -2.63
CA GLU A 214 -17.81 -9.71 -1.78
C GLU A 214 -18.97 -10.61 -2.25
N LYS A 215 -19.22 -10.68 -3.56
CA LYS A 215 -20.25 -11.57 -4.15
C LYS A 215 -20.00 -13.03 -3.80
N VAL A 216 -18.76 -13.49 -3.89
CA VAL A 216 -18.40 -14.90 -3.70
C VAL A 216 -18.26 -15.27 -2.22
N THR A 217 -17.89 -14.31 -1.37
CA THR A 217 -17.66 -14.56 0.06
C THR A 217 -18.85 -14.21 0.95
N GLY A 218 -19.78 -13.39 0.47
CA GLY A 218 -20.89 -12.83 1.25
C GLY A 218 -20.44 -11.84 2.32
N GLN A 219 -19.17 -11.44 2.35
CA GLN A 219 -18.59 -10.53 3.33
C GLN A 219 -18.15 -9.24 2.67
N ARG A 220 -18.29 -8.12 3.39
CA ARG A 220 -17.75 -6.83 2.95
C ARG A 220 -16.23 -6.91 2.82
N PHE A 221 -15.69 -6.28 1.78
CA PHE A 221 -14.33 -6.47 1.34
C PHE A 221 -13.29 -6.16 2.44
N ASP A 222 -13.42 -5.03 3.14
CA ASP A 222 -12.54 -4.62 4.24
C ASP A 222 -12.56 -5.62 5.40
N ILE A 223 -13.73 -6.16 5.73
CA ILE A 223 -13.92 -7.16 6.78
C ILE A 223 -13.27 -8.48 6.38
N TYR A 224 -13.49 -8.93 5.13
CA TYR A 224 -12.87 -10.15 4.62
C TYR A 224 -11.35 -10.05 4.64
N GLN A 225 -10.80 -8.96 4.09
CA GLN A 225 -9.36 -8.70 4.07
C GLN A 225 -8.77 -8.70 5.47
N LYS A 226 -9.40 -7.99 6.41
CA LYS A 226 -8.93 -7.93 7.80
C LYS A 226 -8.90 -9.29 8.47
N LYS A 227 -9.94 -10.11 8.26
CA LYS A 227 -10.11 -11.42 8.91
C LYS A 227 -9.23 -12.50 8.29
N HIS A 228 -9.09 -12.51 6.97
CA HIS A 228 -8.52 -13.64 6.22
C HIS A 228 -7.10 -13.38 5.72
N ILE A 229 -6.70 -12.13 5.52
CA ILE A 229 -5.36 -11.78 5.04
C ILE A 229 -4.56 -11.05 6.12
N LEU A 230 -5.02 -9.85 6.55
CA LEU A 230 -4.22 -8.99 7.43
C LEU A 230 -3.93 -9.65 8.78
N LYS A 231 -4.94 -10.30 9.38
CA LYS A 231 -4.76 -11.03 10.64
C LYS A 231 -3.75 -12.18 10.52
N GLN A 232 -3.72 -12.91 9.41
CA GLN A 232 -2.81 -14.04 9.21
C GLN A 232 -1.35 -13.60 9.07
N LEU A 233 -1.15 -12.37 8.57
CA LEU A 233 0.17 -11.77 8.39
C LEU A 233 0.62 -10.90 9.57
N ASP A 234 -0.15 -10.89 10.68
CA ASP A 234 0.05 -10.00 11.83
C ASP A 234 0.09 -8.50 11.45
N ILE A 235 -0.67 -8.14 10.41
CA ILE A 235 -0.73 -6.76 9.91
C ILE A 235 -1.85 -6.01 10.64
N HIS A 236 -1.46 -5.05 11.48
CA HIS A 236 -2.38 -4.15 12.15
C HIS A 236 -2.77 -2.97 11.26
N ALA A 237 -3.79 -3.18 10.43
CA ALA A 237 -4.31 -2.16 9.54
C ALA A 237 -5.83 -2.16 9.41
N ASP A 238 -6.36 -1.08 8.84
CA ASP A 238 -7.77 -0.92 8.55
C ASP A 238 -7.98 -0.05 7.30
N TYR A 239 -8.99 -0.38 6.49
CA TYR A 239 -9.44 0.40 5.34
C TYR A 239 -10.31 1.59 5.77
N VAL A 240 -10.87 1.52 6.99
CA VAL A 240 -11.76 2.51 7.58
C VAL A 240 -11.06 3.12 8.80
N PRO A 241 -10.50 4.34 8.70
CA PRO A 241 -9.76 4.98 9.79
C PRO A 241 -10.59 5.14 11.07
N GLY A 242 -11.90 5.31 10.92
CA GLY A 242 -12.87 5.35 12.02
C GLY A 242 -12.98 4.04 12.83
N ASN A 243 -12.45 2.93 12.34
CA ASN A 243 -12.48 1.63 13.01
C ASN A 243 -11.28 1.39 13.93
N PHE A 244 -10.24 2.23 13.87
CA PHE A 244 -9.14 2.15 14.83
C PHE A 244 -9.57 2.47 16.26
N SER A 245 -8.94 1.81 17.24
CA SER A 245 -9.02 2.27 18.63
C SER A 245 -8.45 3.68 18.79
N ARG A 246 -8.77 4.41 19.87
CA ARG A 246 -8.20 5.75 20.10
C ARG A 246 -6.66 5.73 20.16
N LYS A 247 -6.08 4.67 20.72
CA LYS A 247 -4.62 4.49 20.81
C LYS A 247 -3.98 4.31 19.43
N GLU A 248 -4.62 3.52 18.58
CA GLU A 248 -4.14 3.27 17.22
C GLU A 248 -4.34 4.47 16.31
N PHE A 249 -5.48 5.15 16.40
CA PHE A 249 -5.76 6.34 15.61
C PHE A 249 -4.73 7.46 15.87
N LYS A 250 -4.26 7.59 17.11
CA LYS A 250 -3.19 8.55 17.46
C LYS A 250 -1.87 8.30 16.72
N LYS A 251 -1.65 7.10 16.17
CA LYS A 251 -0.47 6.73 15.39
C LYS A 251 -0.58 7.05 13.90
N LEU A 252 -1.75 7.49 13.42
CA LEU A 252 -1.90 7.91 12.02
C LEU A 252 -1.01 9.12 11.74
N GLY A 253 -0.24 9.02 10.66
CA GLY A 253 0.43 10.13 10.03
C GLY A 253 -0.46 10.79 8.98
N THR A 254 -0.09 12.01 8.62
CA THR A 254 -0.78 12.82 7.62
C THR A 254 0.02 12.80 6.31
N VAL A 255 -0.66 12.74 5.18
CA VAL A 255 -0.03 12.96 3.86
C VAL A 255 0.01 14.46 3.61
N TYR A 256 1.15 14.95 3.11
CA TYR A 256 1.37 16.37 2.88
C TYR A 256 1.64 16.66 1.42
N GLN A 257 1.19 17.83 0.97
CA GLN A 257 1.60 18.47 -0.28
C GLN A 257 2.05 19.89 0.02
N LYS A 258 2.93 20.46 -0.80
CA LYS A 258 3.24 21.89 -0.68
C LYS A 258 2.32 22.71 -1.56
N LYS A 259 1.75 23.78 -1.00
CA LYS A 259 0.82 24.67 -1.69
C LYS A 259 1.16 26.13 -1.40
N ASP A 260 0.95 27.01 -2.38
CA ASP A 260 1.01 28.45 -2.20
C ASP A 260 -0.24 28.99 -1.46
N SER A 261 -0.27 30.30 -1.20
CA SER A 261 -1.42 30.94 -0.55
C SER A 261 -2.73 30.88 -1.36
N SER A 262 -2.64 30.54 -2.65
CA SER A 262 -3.79 30.33 -3.53
C SER A 262 -4.26 28.86 -3.58
N GLY A 263 -3.55 27.95 -2.90
CA GLY A 263 -3.83 26.52 -2.86
C GLY A 263 -3.26 25.73 -4.04
N LYS A 264 -2.41 26.34 -4.89
CA LYS A 264 -1.74 25.65 -6.00
C LYS A 264 -0.45 25.03 -5.54
N TRP A 265 -0.02 23.94 -6.19
CA TRP A 265 1.25 23.30 -5.89
C TRP A 265 2.41 24.30 -6.04
N ASP A 266 3.25 24.37 -5.02
CA ASP A 266 4.44 25.23 -4.97
C ASP A 266 5.50 24.51 -4.13
N GLU A 267 6.63 24.16 -4.74
CA GLU A 267 7.73 23.46 -4.07
C GLU A 267 8.40 24.26 -2.94
N MET A 268 8.18 25.57 -2.89
CA MET A 268 8.66 26.49 -1.86
C MET A 268 7.56 26.88 -0.86
N GLY A 269 6.32 26.42 -1.09
CA GLY A 269 5.18 26.67 -0.21
C GLY A 269 5.20 25.84 1.08
N PRO A 270 4.39 26.22 2.09
CA PRO A 270 4.24 25.45 3.33
C PRO A 270 3.61 24.06 3.11
N TRP A 271 3.79 23.19 4.11
CA TRP A 271 3.21 21.85 4.11
C TRP A 271 1.72 21.88 4.42
N TYR A 272 0.90 21.58 3.43
CA TYR A 272 -0.54 21.42 3.58
C TYR A 272 -0.91 19.95 3.75
N GLY A 273 -1.55 19.61 4.87
CA GLY A 273 -2.10 18.28 5.08
C GLY A 273 -3.23 17.99 4.09
N THR A 274 -3.17 16.84 3.43
CA THR A 274 -4.15 16.42 2.43
C THR A 274 -4.98 15.25 2.96
N GLN A 275 -4.69 14.03 2.51
CA GLN A 275 -5.38 12.84 2.95
C GLN A 275 -4.98 12.48 4.38
N ASP A 276 -5.96 11.98 5.13
CA ASP A 276 -5.80 11.50 6.51
C ASP A 276 -5.42 12.61 7.53
N GLU A 277 -5.57 13.89 7.16
CA GLU A 277 -5.52 15.02 8.10
C GLU A 277 -6.85 15.19 8.85
N TYR A 278 -6.95 14.62 10.05
CA TYR A 278 -8.18 14.64 10.85
C TYR A 278 -8.20 15.78 11.90
N LYS A 279 -8.40 17.02 11.46
CA LYS A 279 -8.45 18.22 12.35
C LYS A 279 -9.49 18.12 13.47
N ASN A 280 -10.63 17.47 13.19
CA ASN A 280 -11.73 17.28 14.14
C ASN A 280 -11.62 15.96 14.95
N GLY A 281 -10.46 15.29 14.89
CA GLY A 281 -10.22 14.02 15.57
C GLY A 281 -10.78 12.81 14.80
N LYS A 282 -10.86 11.66 15.49
CA LYS A 282 -11.19 10.37 14.87
C LYS A 282 -12.58 10.41 14.21
N PRO A 283 -12.71 10.03 12.92
CA PRO A 283 -14.01 9.93 12.28
C PRO A 283 -14.87 8.84 12.93
N LYS A 284 -16.18 8.92 12.73
CA LYS A 284 -17.13 7.90 13.22
C LYS A 284 -16.76 6.53 12.63
N SER A 285 -16.90 5.49 13.43
CA SER A 285 -16.73 4.11 12.94
C SER A 285 -17.70 3.83 11.80
N GLU A 286 -17.31 2.92 10.89
CA GLU A 286 -18.14 2.55 9.74
C GLU A 286 -18.47 3.75 8.83
N THR A 287 -17.55 4.70 8.68
CA THR A 287 -17.69 5.82 7.74
C THR A 287 -16.50 5.96 6.82
N ILE A 288 -16.76 6.29 5.56
CA ILE A 288 -15.77 6.36 4.49
C ILE A 288 -15.94 7.72 3.78
N ALA A 289 -14.90 8.58 3.76
CA ALA A 289 -14.86 9.89 3.08
C ALA A 289 -14.51 9.83 1.57
N LEU A 290 -15.47 9.63 0.66
CA LEU A 290 -15.14 9.50 -0.76
C LEU A 290 -14.60 10.83 -1.26
N GLN A 291 -13.41 10.76 -1.84
CA GLN A 291 -12.77 11.88 -2.50
C GLN A 291 -12.73 11.55 -4.00
N ASN A 292 -12.65 12.54 -4.88
CA ASN A 292 -12.26 12.36 -6.28
C ASN A 292 -10.84 12.94 -6.52
N PRO A 293 -9.85 12.19 -7.08
CA PRO A 293 -8.49 12.70 -7.18
C PRO A 293 -8.38 13.79 -8.25
N TYR A 294 -9.37 13.83 -9.15
CA TYR A 294 -9.50 14.81 -10.22
C TYR A 294 -10.42 15.98 -9.82
N ASP A 295 -11.00 15.95 -8.62
CA ASP A 295 -11.83 17.03 -8.07
C ASP A 295 -11.70 17.09 -6.54
N GLU A 296 -10.78 17.93 -6.05
CA GLU A 296 -10.51 18.13 -4.61
C GLU A 296 -11.74 18.63 -3.83
N ASN A 297 -12.75 19.18 -4.51
CA ASN A 297 -13.98 19.69 -3.88
C ASN A 297 -15.02 18.59 -3.64
N TYR A 298 -14.91 17.44 -4.31
CA TYR A 298 -15.83 16.33 -4.13
C TYR A 298 -15.35 15.44 -2.98
N GLN A 299 -15.53 15.91 -1.74
CA GLN A 299 -15.25 15.16 -0.51
C GLN A 299 -16.53 14.96 0.30
N GLU A 300 -17.10 13.75 0.24
CA GLU A 300 -18.32 13.43 0.98
C GLU A 300 -18.13 12.20 1.86
N THR A 301 -18.63 12.24 3.10
CA THR A 301 -18.51 11.11 4.03
C THR A 301 -19.77 10.30 4.05
N TYR A 302 -19.63 9.01 3.78
CA TYR A 302 -20.75 8.06 3.74
C TYR A 302 -20.66 7.07 4.89
N SER A 303 -21.83 6.71 5.43
CA SER A 303 -21.95 5.59 6.34
C SER A 303 -21.95 4.27 5.58
N LEU A 304 -21.25 3.27 6.12
CA LEU A 304 -21.29 1.87 5.67
C LEU A 304 -22.41 1.07 6.35
N LYS A 305 -23.20 1.71 7.23
CA LYS A 305 -24.38 1.07 7.84
C LYS A 305 -25.38 0.72 6.73
N GLY A 306 -25.80 -0.56 6.69
CA GLY A 306 -26.70 -1.06 5.66
C GLY A 306 -26.03 -1.32 4.31
N TYR A 307 -24.69 -1.23 4.23
CA TYR A 307 -23.96 -1.67 3.05
C TYR A 307 -24.23 -3.15 2.78
N ILE A 308 -24.51 -3.48 1.52
CA ILE A 308 -24.80 -4.84 1.07
C ILE A 308 -23.58 -5.38 0.33
N PRO A 309 -22.88 -6.42 0.84
CA PRO A 309 -21.76 -7.02 0.14
C PRO A 309 -22.09 -7.44 -1.30
N GLY A 310 -21.20 -7.12 -2.23
CA GLY A 310 -21.31 -7.44 -3.64
C GLY A 310 -22.03 -6.37 -4.45
N THR A 311 -22.42 -5.24 -3.86
CA THR A 311 -23.00 -4.14 -4.62
C THR A 311 -21.92 -3.22 -5.19
N ASN A 312 -20.93 -2.80 -4.40
CA ASN A 312 -19.96 -1.79 -4.80
C ASN A 312 -18.74 -1.71 -3.87
N ALA A 313 -17.68 -2.46 -4.15
CA ALA A 313 -16.45 -2.38 -3.36
C ALA A 313 -15.52 -1.23 -3.78
N THR A 314 -15.90 -0.41 -4.76
CA THR A 314 -15.06 0.72 -5.22
C THR A 314 -14.82 1.76 -4.12
N VAL A 315 -15.66 1.81 -3.09
CA VAL A 315 -15.46 2.67 -1.92
C VAL A 315 -14.21 2.31 -1.12
N PHE A 316 -13.79 1.05 -1.17
CA PHE A 316 -12.57 0.56 -0.54
C PHE A 316 -11.36 0.75 -1.43
N SER A 317 -11.53 0.98 -2.74
CA SER A 317 -10.43 1.22 -3.67
C SER A 317 -9.83 2.63 -3.60
N ARG A 318 -9.95 3.29 -2.44
CA ARG A 318 -9.60 4.71 -2.19
C ARG A 318 -8.34 5.13 -2.91
N GLN A 319 -8.45 6.31 -3.51
CA GLN A 319 -7.56 6.88 -4.49
C GLN A 319 -6.11 6.47 -4.37
N GLU A 320 -5.60 6.00 -5.50
CA GLU A 320 -4.42 5.16 -5.60
C GLU A 320 -4.65 3.72 -5.11
N GLY A 321 -5.88 3.19 -5.19
CA GLY A 321 -6.20 1.79 -4.89
C GLY A 321 -6.18 1.43 -3.40
N LEU A 322 -7.17 0.64 -3.00
CA LEU A 322 -7.27 -0.16 -1.78
C LEU A 322 -6.53 0.31 -0.51
N GLY A 323 -6.42 1.62 -0.24
CA GLY A 323 -5.55 2.08 0.83
C GLY A 323 -6.03 1.66 2.22
N PHE A 324 -5.28 0.77 2.88
CA PHE A 324 -5.37 0.57 4.32
C PHE A 324 -4.15 1.19 5.00
N LEU A 325 -4.32 1.57 6.27
CA LEU A 325 -3.26 2.22 7.05
C LEU A 325 -2.43 1.17 7.76
N VAL A 326 -1.18 0.96 7.32
CA VAL A 326 -0.34 -0.13 7.83
C VAL A 326 0.75 0.38 8.78
N ARG A 327 1.13 -0.47 9.74
CA ARG A 327 2.32 -0.30 10.58
C ARG A 327 3.61 -0.77 9.89
N ASN A 328 3.52 -1.83 9.07
CA ASN A 328 4.57 -2.45 8.26
C ASN A 328 3.92 -3.45 7.27
N CYS A 329 4.32 -3.48 5.99
CA CYS A 329 3.88 -4.49 5.00
C CYS A 329 4.78 -5.74 4.99
N LEU A 330 5.21 -6.20 6.16
CA LEU A 330 6.19 -7.28 6.24
C LEU A 330 5.46 -8.58 6.50
N MET A 331 5.53 -9.50 5.54
CA MET A 331 5.07 -10.87 5.69
C MET A 331 6.16 -11.67 6.41
N PRO A 332 5.89 -12.27 7.57
CA PRO A 332 6.87 -13.13 8.24
C PRO A 332 7.08 -14.49 7.56
N TRP A 333 6.45 -14.76 6.40
CA TRP A 333 6.49 -16.07 5.76
C TRP A 333 6.48 -15.95 4.23
N LEU A 334 7.63 -16.21 3.63
CA LEU A 334 7.84 -16.77 2.29
C LEU A 334 9.27 -17.33 2.29
N CYS A 335 9.39 -18.56 2.80
CA CYS A 335 10.49 -19.47 2.48
C CYS A 335 9.96 -20.45 1.43
#